data_AF-A0A8S2NWR8-F1
#
_entry.id   AF-A0A8S2NWR8-F1
#
_cell.length_a   1.000
_cell.length_b   1.000
_cell.length_c   1.000
_cell.angle_alpha   90.00
_cell.angle_beta   90.00
_cell.angle_gamma   90.00
#
_symmetry.space_group_name_H-M   'P 1'
#
loop_
_entity.id
_entity.type
_entity.pdbx_description
1 polymer ?
#
loop_
_entity_poly.entity_id
_entity_poly.type
_entity_poly.pdbx_seq_one_letter_code
_entity_poly.pdbx_strand_id
1 'polypeptide(L)'
;FGASSIQLNKLVPLICKLVTDSNSQVRQQAIDTLVEIYRHVGEKVRSDISKRDIPEAKLKILYEKFDDVVASGRMLVKEDGKSMILI
;
A
#
# COMPACT_ATOMS: atom_id res chain seq x y z
N PHE A 1 3.81 -10.41 -18.39
CA PHE A 1 3.73 -10.08 -16.95
C PHE A 1 5.03 -10.52 -16.28
N GLY A 2 5.88 -9.61 -15.80
CA GLY A 2 7.15 -10.03 -15.17
C GLY A 2 8.04 -8.92 -14.60
N ALA A 3 8.15 -7.77 -15.28
CA ALA A 3 9.01 -6.67 -14.80
C ALA A 3 8.39 -5.91 -13.61
N SER A 4 7.07 -5.69 -13.62
CA SER A 4 6.37 -4.88 -12.62
C SER A 4 6.33 -5.51 -11.23
N SER A 5 6.20 -6.85 -11.15
CA SER A 5 6.18 -7.57 -9.87
C SER A 5 7.55 -7.67 -9.22
N ILE A 6 8.63 -7.75 -10.02
CA ILE A 6 10.02 -7.84 -9.53
C ILE A 6 10.48 -6.55 -8.86
N GLN A 7 10.01 -5.39 -9.33
CA GLN A 7 10.35 -4.09 -8.71
C GLN A 7 9.58 -3.83 -7.41
N LEU A 8 8.30 -4.19 -7.35
CA LEU A 8 7.47 -3.97 -6.15
C LEU A 8 7.98 -4.73 -4.92
N ASN A 9 8.47 -5.96 -5.11
CA ASN A 9 9.06 -6.75 -4.03
C ASN A 9 10.31 -6.08 -3.42
N LYS A 10 11.00 -5.22 -4.18
CA LYS A 10 12.16 -4.45 -3.70
C LYS A 10 11.77 -3.07 -3.18
N LEU A 11 10.72 -2.45 -3.73
CA LEU A 11 10.27 -1.11 -3.35
C LEU A 11 9.48 -1.09 -2.04
N VAL A 12 8.54 -2.02 -1.85
CA VAL A 12 7.70 -2.05 -0.65
C VAL A 12 8.55 -2.10 0.64
N PRO A 13 9.59 -2.97 0.76
CA PRO A 13 10.45 -2.98 1.94
C PRO A 13 11.20 -1.66 2.19
N LEU A 14 11.59 -0.95 1.14
CA LEU A 14 12.26 0.35 1.26
C LEU A 14 11.28 1.40 1.80
N ILE A 15 10.06 1.44 1.27
CA ILE A 15 9.05 2.41 1.69
C ILE A 15 8.59 2.12 3.12
N CYS A 16 8.46 0.84 3.53
CA CYS A 16 8.15 0.47 4.91
C CYS A 16 9.15 1.05 5.92
N LYS A 17 10.45 1.14 5.57
CA LYS A 17 11.46 1.80 6.43
C LYS A 17 11.21 3.30 6.54
N LEU A 18 10.72 3.94 5.48
CA LEU A 18 10.41 5.38 5.47
C LEU A 18 9.17 5.73 6.30
N VAL A 19 8.26 4.79 6.55
CA VAL A 19 7.11 4.97 7.47
C VAL A 19 7.58 5.23 8.92
N THR A 20 8.81 4.84 9.26
CA THR A 20 9.43 5.10 10.56
C THR A 20 10.48 6.22 10.55
N ASP A 21 10.61 6.96 9.46
CA ASP A 21 11.58 8.03 9.32
C ASP A 21 11.40 9.14 10.37
N SER A 22 12.48 9.82 10.77
CA SER A 22 12.40 10.92 11.75
C SER A 22 11.69 12.15 11.19
N ASN A 23 11.72 12.37 9.88
CA ASN A 23 11.05 13.46 9.19
C ASN A 23 9.56 13.15 9.00
N SER A 24 8.68 14.02 9.51
CA SER A 24 7.23 13.88 9.37
C SER A 24 6.74 13.87 7.92
N GLN A 25 7.36 14.65 7.04
CA GLN A 25 7.02 14.71 5.62
C GLN A 25 7.37 13.39 4.93
N VAL A 26 8.54 12.81 5.23
CA VAL A 26 8.98 11.53 4.66
C VAL A 26 8.04 10.40 5.11
N ARG A 27 7.67 10.38 6.40
CA ARG A 27 6.69 9.40 6.89
C ARG A 27 5.35 9.50 6.18
N GLN A 28 4.83 10.72 6.05
CA GLN A 28 3.54 10.95 5.40
C GLN A 28 3.59 10.53 3.92
N GLN A 29 4.63 10.95 3.21
CA GLN A 29 4.83 10.58 1.82
C GLN A 29 4.99 9.06 1.62
N ALA A 30 5.66 8.37 2.55
CA ALA A 30 5.80 6.92 2.52
C ALA A 30 4.45 6.21 2.67
N ILE A 31 3.60 6.70 3.58
CA ILE A 31 2.23 6.20 3.75
C ILE A 31 1.43 6.39 2.46
N ASP A 32 1.42 7.61 1.90
CA ASP A 32 0.66 7.90 0.68
C ASP A 32 1.17 7.08 -0.52
N THR A 33 2.49 6.85 -0.59
CA THR A 33 3.09 5.97 -1.61
C THR A 33 2.64 4.52 -1.46
N LEU A 34 2.59 3.98 -0.23
CA LEU A 34 2.09 2.62 0.01
C LEU A 34 0.62 2.48 -0.35
N VAL A 35 -0.19 3.50 -0.07
CA VAL A 35 -1.60 3.54 -0.47
C VAL A 35 -1.73 3.54 -1.99
N GLU A 36 -0.91 4.31 -2.70
CA GLU A 36 -0.92 4.33 -4.16
C GLU A 36 -0.49 2.98 -4.77
N ILE A 37 0.50 2.31 -4.17
CA ILE A 37 0.88 0.96 -4.59
C ILE A 37 -0.25 -0.03 -4.29
N TYR A 38 -0.90 0.07 -3.13
CA TYR A 38 -2.07 -0.74 -2.78
C TYR A 38 -3.20 -0.57 -3.82
N ARG A 39 -3.46 0.66 -4.29
CA ARG A 39 -4.42 0.90 -5.38
C ARG A 39 -4.10 0.14 -6.66
N HIS A 40 -2.83 -0.07 -6.98
CA HIS A 40 -2.39 -0.74 -8.21
C HIS A 40 -2.25 -2.26 -8.07
N VAL A 41 -2.11 -2.78 -6.85
CA VAL A 41 -1.70 -4.18 -6.60
C VAL A 41 -2.72 -4.93 -5.73
N GLY A 42 -3.34 -4.25 -4.78
CA GLY A 42 -4.37 -4.77 -3.88
C GLY A 42 -3.82 -5.53 -2.68
N GLU A 43 -4.58 -6.51 -2.21
CA GLU A 43 -4.36 -7.26 -0.95
C GLU A 43 -2.97 -7.90 -0.82
N LYS A 44 -2.26 -8.15 -1.93
CA LYS A 44 -0.88 -8.61 -1.89
C LYS A 44 0.03 -7.64 -1.12
N VAL A 45 -0.17 -6.33 -1.25
CA VAL A 45 0.59 -5.32 -0.50
C VAL A 45 0.30 -5.43 0.99
N ARG A 46 -0.98 -5.65 1.38
CA ARG A 46 -1.41 -5.85 2.78
C ARG A 46 -0.66 -7.02 3.43
N SER A 47 -0.53 -8.11 2.70
CA SER A 47 0.22 -9.32 3.12
C SER A 47 1.74 -9.10 3.14
N ASP A 48 2.27 -8.27 2.25
CA ASP A 48 3.70 -7.97 2.20
C ASP A 48 4.14 -7.02 3.32
N ILE A 49 3.29 -6.08 3.74
CA ILE A 49 3.58 -5.15 4.85
C ILE A 49 3.34 -5.77 6.23
N SER A 50 2.39 -6.72 6.37
CA SER A 50 2.14 -7.40 7.66
C SER A 50 3.34 -8.24 8.13
N LYS A 51 4.17 -8.68 7.19
CA LYS A 51 5.41 -9.43 7.45
C LYS A 51 6.63 -8.54 7.69
N ARG A 52 6.45 -7.22 7.80
CA ARG A 52 7.53 -6.25 8.00
C ARG A 52 7.54 -5.73 9.42
N ASP A 53 8.71 -5.23 9.82
CA ASP A 53 8.95 -4.63 11.13
C ASP A 53 8.40 -3.20 11.19
N ILE A 54 7.08 -3.06 11.07
CA ILE A 54 6.35 -1.79 11.20
C ILE A 54 5.64 -1.80 12.56
N PRO A 55 5.76 -0.73 13.37
CA PRO A 55 5.01 -0.62 14.61
C PRO A 55 3.51 -0.78 14.39
N GLU A 56 2.83 -1.55 15.23
CA GLU A 56 1.41 -1.90 15.10
C GLU A 56 0.51 -0.67 14.94
N ALA A 57 0.78 0.41 15.67
CA ALA A 57 0.05 1.67 15.55
C ALA A 57 0.08 2.26 14.13
N LYS A 58 1.21 2.15 13.42
CA LYS A 58 1.36 2.65 12.06
C LYS A 58 0.76 1.69 11.04
N LEU A 59 0.87 0.40 11.30
CA LEU A 59 0.23 -0.63 10.48
C LEU A 59 -1.30 -0.45 10.48
N LYS A 60 -1.89 -0.14 11.65
CA LYS A 60 -3.32 0.16 11.78
C LYS A 60 -3.74 1.35 10.91
N ILE A 61 -2.99 2.45 10.96
CA ILE A 61 -3.25 3.65 10.13
C ILE A 61 -3.17 3.32 8.64
N LEU A 62 -2.20 2.51 8.22
CA LEU A 62 -2.09 2.05 6.83
C LEU A 62 -3.30 1.22 6.41
N TYR A 63 -3.76 0.29 7.25
CA TYR A 63 -4.94 -0.52 6.96
C TYR A 63 -6.22 0.32 6.89
N GLU A 64 -6.41 1.27 7.80
CA GLU A 64 -7.54 2.21 7.74
C GLU A 64 -7.54 2.97 6.40
N LYS A 65 -6.38 3.46 5.94
CA LYS A 65 -6.25 4.12 4.63
C LYS A 65 -6.49 3.20 3.44
N PHE A 66 -6.11 1.93 3.53
CA PHE A 66 -6.37 0.95 2.48
C PHE A 66 -7.87 0.65 2.38
N ASP A 67 -8.52 0.46 3.52
CA ASP A 67 -9.96 0.22 3.59
C ASP A 67 -10.74 1.45 3.06
N ASP A 68 -10.30 2.68 3.36
CA ASP A 68 -10.86 3.92 2.78
C ASP A 68 -10.73 3.97 1.24
N VAL A 69 -9.60 3.53 0.71
CA VAL A 69 -9.37 3.47 -0.75
C VAL A 69 -10.31 2.47 -1.42
N VAL A 70 -10.54 1.33 -0.79
CA VAL A 70 -11.49 0.32 -1.27
C VAL A 70 -12.92 0.86 -1.18
N ALA A 71 -13.29 1.46 -0.04
CA ALA A 71 -14.61 2.05 0.18
C ALA A 71 -14.93 3.19 -0.80
N SER A 72 -13.92 3.99 -1.16
CA SER A 72 -14.05 5.10 -2.13
C SER A 72 -14.02 4.66 -3.59
N GLY A 73 -13.82 3.37 -3.87
CA GLY A 73 -13.75 2.85 -5.25
C GLY A 73 -12.54 3.36 -6.04
N ARG A 74 -11.46 3.77 -5.35
CA ARG A 74 -10.24 4.31 -5.98
C ARG A 74 -9.22 3.26 -6.39
N MET A 75 -9.53 1.98 -6.18
CA MET A 75 -8.69 0.85 -6.58
C MET A 75 -8.58 0.78 -8.11
N LEU A 76 -7.36 0.57 -8.61
CA LEU A 76 -7.04 0.45 -10.04
C LEU A 76 -6.86 -1.02 -10.45
N VAL A 77 -6.47 -1.87 -9.51
CA VAL A 77 -6.43 -3.33 -9.68
C VAL A 77 -7.83 -3.91 -9.70
N LYS A 78 -8.10 -4.82 -10.65
CA LYS A 78 -9.24 -5.73 -10.56
C LYS A 78 -9.00 -6.71 -9.41
N GLU A 79 -9.61 -6.49 -8.26
CA GLU A 79 -9.86 -7.60 -7.35
C GLU A 79 -10.86 -8.54 -8.06
N ASP A 80 -10.48 -9.81 -8.19
CA ASP A 80 -11.30 -10.88 -8.75
C ASP A 80 -12.54 -11.05 -7.85
N GLY A 81 -13.57 -10.22 -8.06
CA GLY A 81 -14.79 -10.22 -7.26
C GLY A 81 -15.49 -8.87 -7.03
N LYS A 82 -14.87 -7.71 -7.31
CA LYS A 82 -15.57 -6.41 -7.22
C LYS A 82 -15.16 -5.48 -8.36
N SER A 83 -15.90 -5.58 -9.46
CA SER A 83 -15.94 -4.53 -10.48
C SER A 83 -16.57 -3.26 -9.88
N MET A 84 -15.90 -2.11 -10.02
CA MET A 84 -16.44 -0.73 -10.12
C MET A 84 -15.27 0.26 -9.90
N ILE A 85 -14.92 1.22 -10.77
CA ILE A 85 -15.68 2.01 -11.74
C ILE A 85 -14.89 2.22 -13.05
N LEU A 86 -15.63 2.17 -14.17
CA LEU A 86 -15.26 2.65 -15.51
C LEU A 86 -15.09 4.18 -15.49
N ILE A 87 -14.04 4.66 -16.16
CA ILE A 87 -13.96 6.00 -16.77
C ILE A 87 -15.33 6.52 -17.24
#